data_AF-A0A2W5ZVR9-F1
#
_entry.id   AF-A0A2W5ZVR9-F1
#
_cell.length_a   1.000
_cell.length_b   1.000
_cell.length_c   1.000
_cell.angle_alpha   90.00
_cell.angle_beta   90.00
_cell.angle_gamma   90.00
#
_symmetry.space_group_name_H-M   'P 1'
#
loop_
_entity.id
_entity.type
_entity.pdbx_description
1 polymer ?
#
loop_
_entity_poly.entity_id
_entity_poly.type
_entity_poly.pdbx_seq_one_letter_code
_entity_poly.pdbx_strand_id
1 'polypeptide(L)'
;MNERLGRLLMAWALLMVLLAIEFGASFLPSDRSARPLVLIPAVLMVGVVGSIFMEVGRGPEIIRLFAVAGLLWLCILLGLGSLDPMTRIVYHVQTANPK
;
A
#
# COMPACT_ATOMS: atom_id res chain seq x y z
N MET A 1 7.78 -31.83 -2.66
CA MET A 1 7.84 -30.78 -3.71
C MET A 1 6.44 -30.31 -4.09
N ASN A 2 5.49 -31.22 -4.37
CA ASN A 2 4.11 -30.86 -4.73
C ASN A 2 3.36 -30.00 -3.70
N GLU A 3 3.58 -30.21 -2.40
CA GLU A 3 2.89 -29.44 -1.35
C GLU A 3 3.34 -27.97 -1.27
N ARG A 4 4.63 -27.70 -1.45
CA ARG A 4 5.15 -26.31 -1.51
C ARG A 4 4.63 -25.60 -2.76
N LEU A 5 4.63 -26.29 -3.90
CA LEU A 5 4.13 -25.75 -5.16
C LEU A 5 2.61 -25.48 -5.06
N GLY A 6 1.84 -26.41 -4.48
CA GLY A 6 0.41 -26.25 -4.24
C GLY A 6 0.10 -25.04 -3.35
N ARG A 7 0.87 -24.85 -2.27
CA ARG A 7 0.73 -23.67 -1.39
C ARG A 7 0.99 -22.37 -2.12
N LEU A 8 2.03 -22.31 -2.97
CA LEU A 8 2.37 -21.13 -3.76
C LEU A 8 1.31 -20.84 -4.83
N LEU A 9 0.81 -21.87 -5.51
CA LEU A 9 -0.27 -21.74 -6.49
C LEU A 9 -1.57 -21.27 -5.85
N MET A 10 -1.90 -21.77 -4.66
CA MET A 10 -3.08 -21.35 -3.92
C MET A 10 -2.95 -19.90 -3.42
N ALA A 11 -1.76 -19.49 -2.96
CA ALA A 11 -1.48 -18.10 -2.62
C ALA A 11 -1.56 -17.18 -3.84
N TRP A 12 -1.03 -17.62 -4.99
CA TRP A 12 -1.15 -16.90 -6.24
C TRP A 12 -2.61 -16.74 -6.68
N ALA A 13 -3.40 -17.80 -6.62
CA ALA A 13 -4.83 -17.75 -6.97
C ALA A 13 -5.59 -16.80 -6.03
N LEU A 14 -5.31 -16.85 -4.73
CA LEU A 14 -5.86 -15.93 -3.74
C LEU A 14 -5.52 -14.47 -4.08
N LEU A 15 -4.26 -14.18 -4.43
CA LEU A 15 -3.82 -12.86 -4.85
C LEU A 15 -4.55 -12.39 -6.13
N MET A 16 -4.76 -13.28 -7.11
CA MET A 16 -5.50 -12.94 -8.33
C MET A 16 -6.97 -12.58 -8.04
N VAL A 17 -7.62 -13.30 -7.12
CA VAL A 17 -8.99 -12.99 -6.68
C VAL A 17 -9.04 -11.64 -5.95
N LEU A 18 -8.13 -11.43 -4.99
CA LEU A 18 -8.01 -10.17 -4.26
C LEU A 18 -7.78 -8.98 -5.22
N LEU A 19 -6.90 -9.14 -6.20
CA LEU A 19 -6.62 -8.15 -7.23
C LEU A 19 -7.85 -7.86 -8.09
N ALA A 20 -8.56 -8.90 -8.53
CA ALA A 20 -9.77 -8.74 -9.33
C ALA A 20 -10.87 -7.98 -8.55
N ILE A 21 -10.99 -8.22 -7.24
CA ILE A 21 -11.91 -7.49 -6.35
C ILE A 21 -11.50 -6.02 -6.26
N GLU A 22 -10.21 -5.73 -6.00
CA GLU A 22 -9.72 -4.35 -5.91
C GLU A 22 -9.91 -3.58 -7.23
N PHE A 23 -9.58 -4.23 -8.34
CA PHE A 23 -9.76 -3.66 -9.67
C PHE A 23 -11.23 -3.42 -9.98
N GLY A 24 -12.11 -4.41 -9.74
CA GLY A 24 -13.55 -4.28 -9.93
C GLY A 24 -14.17 -3.18 -9.06
N ALA A 25 -13.76 -3.10 -7.79
CA ALA A 25 -14.21 -2.05 -6.88
C ALA A 25 -13.81 -0.64 -7.34
N SER A 26 -12.72 -0.50 -8.10
CA SER A 26 -12.28 0.78 -8.65
C SER A 26 -13.18 1.31 -9.78
N PHE A 27 -13.89 0.42 -10.48
CA PHE A 27 -14.84 0.81 -11.54
C PHE A 27 -16.27 1.01 -11.03
N LEU A 28 -16.58 0.59 -9.80
CA LEU A 28 -17.89 0.87 -9.22
C LEU A 28 -17.99 2.37 -8.88
N PRO A 29 -19.08 3.05 -9.28
CA PRO A 29 -19.38 4.40 -8.84
C PRO A 29 -19.72 4.37 -7.35
N SER A 30 -18.68 4.35 -6.53
CA SER A 30 -18.75 4.27 -5.08
C SER A 30 -18.72 5.68 -4.49
N ASP A 31 -19.57 5.93 -3.49
CA ASP A 31 -19.60 7.19 -2.76
C ASP A 31 -18.21 7.48 -2.14
N ARG A 32 -17.85 8.75 -1.99
CA ARG A 32 -16.51 9.18 -1.57
C ARG A 32 -16.11 8.59 -0.21
N SER A 33 -17.11 8.28 0.63
CA SER A 33 -16.95 7.63 1.93
C SER A 33 -16.60 6.13 1.85
N ALA A 34 -16.93 5.44 0.76
CA ALA A 34 -16.66 4.02 0.55
C ALA A 34 -15.37 3.73 -0.22
N ARG A 35 -14.66 4.76 -0.71
CA ARG A 35 -13.31 4.62 -1.29
C ARG A 35 -12.27 3.95 -0.39
N PRO A 36 -12.23 4.16 0.94
CA PRO A 36 -11.27 3.47 1.81
C PRO A 36 -11.47 1.96 1.84
N LEU A 37 -12.65 1.46 1.49
CA LEU A 37 -12.96 0.02 1.49
C LEU A 37 -12.10 -0.75 0.47
N VAL A 38 -11.62 -0.08 -0.58
CA VAL A 38 -10.68 -0.64 -1.58
C VAL A 38 -9.31 -0.97 -0.95
N LEU A 39 -8.95 -0.33 0.18
CA LEU A 39 -7.70 -0.62 0.88
C LEU A 39 -7.72 -1.99 1.58
N ILE A 40 -8.90 -2.55 1.86
CA ILE A 40 -9.03 -3.85 2.54
C ILE A 40 -8.35 -4.96 1.71
N PRO A 41 -8.68 -5.16 0.41
CA PRO A 41 -7.97 -6.13 -0.42
C PRO A 41 -6.46 -5.85 -0.52
N ALA A 42 -6.04 -4.58 -0.61
CA ALA A 42 -4.63 -4.21 -0.67
C ALA A 42 -3.87 -4.67 0.60
N VAL A 43 -4.42 -4.42 1.79
CA VAL A 43 -3.82 -4.85 3.06
C VAL A 43 -3.76 -6.38 3.16
N LEU A 44 -4.81 -7.08 2.71
CA LEU A 44 -4.82 -8.54 2.67
C LEU A 44 -3.74 -9.10 1.74
N MET A 45 -3.53 -8.49 0.56
CA MET A 45 -2.46 -8.89 -0.36
C MET A 45 -1.07 -8.73 0.27
N VAL A 46 -0.82 -7.61 0.96
CA VAL A 46 0.43 -7.40 1.71
C VAL A 46 0.63 -8.49 2.75
N GLY A 47 -0.43 -8.87 3.48
CA GLY A 47 -0.38 -9.96 4.46
C GLY A 47 -0.03 -11.31 3.84
N VAL A 48 -0.63 -11.67 2.70
CA VAL A 48 -0.34 -12.92 1.96
C VAL A 48 1.09 -12.94 1.46
N VAL A 49 1.58 -11.85 0.87
CA VAL A 49 2.96 -11.74 0.36
C VAL A 49 3.97 -11.82 1.52
N GLY A 50 3.76 -11.04 2.57
CA GLY A 50 4.65 -11.00 3.74
C GLY A 50 4.74 -12.34 4.47
N SER A 51 3.65 -13.10 4.53
CA SER A 51 3.60 -14.38 5.25
C SER A 51 4.03 -15.59 4.40
N ILE A 52 3.56 -15.70 3.15
CA ILE A 52 3.75 -16.91 2.32
C ILE A 52 4.99 -16.80 1.44
N PHE A 53 5.26 -15.64 0.84
CA PHE A 53 6.35 -15.46 -0.11
C PHE A 53 7.63 -14.97 0.57
N MET A 54 7.51 -13.96 1.44
CA MET A 54 8.66 -13.41 2.16
C MET A 54 8.98 -14.17 3.46
N GLU A 55 8.08 -15.04 3.92
CA GLU A 55 8.22 -15.81 5.18
C GLU A 55 8.70 -14.95 6.37
N VAL A 56 8.28 -13.68 6.45
CA VAL A 56 8.78 -12.69 7.43
C VAL A 56 8.62 -13.16 8.88
N GLY A 57 7.57 -13.94 9.16
CA GLY A 57 7.29 -14.50 10.48
C GLY A 57 8.18 -15.69 10.89
N ARG A 58 8.89 -16.33 9.94
CA ARG A 58 9.78 -17.48 10.22
C ARG A 58 11.23 -17.07 10.47
N GLY A 59 11.59 -15.83 10.16
CA GLY A 59 12.93 -15.30 10.39
C GLY A 59 13.20 -14.92 11.85
N PRO A 60 14.47 -14.65 12.21
CA PRO A 60 14.86 -14.09 13.50
C PRO A 60 14.05 -12.83 13.86
N GLU A 61 13.81 -12.61 15.16
CA GLU A 61 13.00 -11.48 15.66
C GLU A 61 13.46 -10.11 15.14
N ILE A 62 14.76 -9.94 14.89
CA ILE A 62 15.32 -8.69 14.36
C ILE A 62 14.79 -8.35 12.96
N ILE A 63 14.49 -9.36 12.13
CA ILE A 63 13.93 -9.16 10.78
C ILE A 63 12.50 -8.62 10.89
N ARG A 64 11.71 -9.15 11.84
CA ARG A 64 10.35 -8.67 12.09
C ARG A 64 10.37 -7.23 12.59
N LEU A 65 11.31 -6.89 13.47
CA LEU A 65 11.48 -5.53 13.98
C LEU A 65 11.82 -4.55 12.84
N PHE A 66 12.73 -4.94 11.95
CA PHE A 66 13.09 -4.16 10.77
C PHE A 66 11.92 -3.98 9.80
N ALA A 67 11.13 -5.03 9.56
CA ALA A 67 9.95 -4.94 8.69
C ALA A 67 8.93 -3.92 9.24
N VAL A 68 8.66 -3.97 10.55
CA VAL A 68 7.76 -3.01 11.21
C VAL A 68 8.35 -1.60 11.20
N ALA A 69 9.64 -1.45 11.51
CA ALA A 69 10.32 -0.16 11.47
C ALA A 69 10.30 0.46 10.06
N GLY A 70 10.50 -0.36 9.02
CA GLY A 70 10.42 0.07 7.63
C GLY A 70 9.01 0.53 7.25
N LEU A 71 7.97 -0.20 7.67
CA LEU A 71 6.58 0.20 7.45
C LEU A 71 6.23 1.50 8.19
N LEU A 72 6.66 1.63 9.44
CA LEU A 72 6.50 2.86 10.22
C LEU A 72 7.17 4.04 9.51
N TRP A 73 8.41 3.85 9.06
CA TRP A 73 9.17 4.88 8.35
C TRP A 73 8.50 5.26 7.03
N LEU A 74 7.99 4.28 6.28
CA LEU A 74 7.25 4.52 5.04
C LEU A 74 5.99 5.37 5.29
N CYS A 75 5.23 5.09 6.36
CA CYS A 75 4.07 5.88 6.74
C CYS A 75 4.44 7.34 7.06
N ILE A 76 5.56 7.55 7.76
CA ILE A 76 6.06 8.89 8.07
C ILE A 76 6.42 9.64 6.78
N LEU A 77 7.21 9.01 5.89
CA LEU A 77 7.62 9.63 4.63
C LEU A 77 6.43 9.93 3.72
N LEU A 78 5.46 9.02 3.64
CA LEU A 78 4.25 9.20 2.85
C LEU A 78 3.39 10.34 3.40
N GLY A 79 3.23 10.41 4.73
CA GLY A 79 2.51 11.48 5.39
C GLY A 79 3.16 12.83 5.18
N LEU A 80 4.45 12.95 5.48
CA LEU A 80 5.22 14.19 5.29
C LEU A 80 5.23 14.63 3.82
N GLY A 81 5.45 13.70 2.89
CA GLY A 81 5.43 13.99 1.45
C GLY A 81 4.05 14.41 0.93
N SER A 82 2.97 13.86 1.49
CA SER A 82 1.59 14.25 1.11
C SER A 82 1.19 15.62 1.68
N LEU A 83 1.76 16.01 2.82
CA LEU A 83 1.51 17.30 3.45
C LEU A 83 2.22 18.46 2.72
N ASP A 84 3.30 18.20 1.99
CA ASP A 84 4.02 19.23 1.25
C ASP A 84 3.12 19.96 0.21
N PRO A 85 2.40 19.26 -0.71
CA PRO A 85 1.43 19.93 -1.58
C PRO A 85 0.26 20.59 -0.85
N MET A 86 -0.18 20.03 0.28
CA MET A 86 -1.33 20.55 1.04
C MET A 86 -1.02 21.83 1.80
N THR A 87 0.24 22.01 2.20
CA THR A 87 0.71 23.18 2.95
C THR A 87 1.41 24.21 2.08
N ARG A 88 1.68 23.89 0.80
CA ARG A 88 2.25 24.83 -0.16
C ARG A 88 1.25 25.97 -0.44
N ILE A 89 1.58 27.14 0.09
CA ILE A 89 0.91 28.41 -0.24
C ILE A 89 1.57 28.99 -1.49
N VAL A 90 0.80 29.21 -2.55
CA VAL A 90 1.28 29.87 -3.77
C VAL A 90 1.29 31.38 -3.51
N TYR A 91 2.48 31.95 -3.31
CA TYR A 91 2.65 33.40 -3.27
C TYR A 91 2.57 33.96 -4.68
N HIS A 92 1.59 34.83 -4.94
CA HIS A 92 1.60 35.65 -6.15
C HIS A 92 2.73 36.68 -6.02
N VAL A 93 3.84 36.43 -6.73
CA VAL A 93 4.90 37.43 -6.87
C VAL A 93 4.41 38.49 -7.84
N GLN A 94 4.04 39.66 -7.31
CA GLN A 94 3.71 40.83 -8.12
C GLN A 94 5.00 41.24 -8.86
N THR A 95 5.12 40.91 -10.14
CA THR A 95 6.20 41.44 -10.99
C THR A 95 5.91 42.91 -11.25
N ALA A 96 6.32 43.78 -10.34
CA ALA A 96 6.36 45.22 -10.56
C ALA A 96 7.50 45.52 -11.53
N ASN A 97 7.22 45.41 -12.84
CA ASN A 97 8.05 46.03 -13.87
C ASN A 97 7.22 47.14 -14.54
N PRO A 98 7.25 48.37 -14.02
CA PRO A 98 6.77 49.51 -14.78
C PRO A 98 7.78 49.77 -15.90
N LYS A 99 7.37 49.49 -17.14
CA LYS A 99 7.99 50.10 -18.32
C LYS A 99 7.55 51.55 -18.43
#